data_AF-A0A9D9QM93-F1
#
_entry.id   AF-A0A9D9QM93-F1
#
_cell.length_a   1.000
_cell.length_b   1.000
_cell.length_c   1.000
_cell.angle_alpha   90.00
_cell.angle_beta   90.00
_cell.angle_gamma   90.00
#
_symmetry.space_group_name_H-M   'P 1'
#
loop_
_entity.id
_entity.type
_entity.pdbx_description
1 polymer ?
#
loop_
_entity_poly.entity_id
_entity_poly.type
_entity_poly.pdbx_seq_one_letter_code
_entity_poly.pdbx_strand_id
1 'polypeptide(L)'
;MYPVEYKHGPKRKWLNDDLQLAGQALCLEEMLARLVPCGAIYHVSSRRRRQIEITAELQRRVEETAATIRAMVHSGVLPPPLNDARCRGAQRCTSGGEGSRRTLEQRGWPSDRRAAL
;
A
#
# COMPACT_ATOMS: atom_id res chain seq x y z
N MET A 1 -1.86 21.67 1.73
CA MET A 1 -1.52 20.66 2.76
C MET A 1 -0.21 20.00 2.35
N TYR A 2 0.56 19.43 3.29
CA TYR A 2 1.87 18.84 2.99
C TYR A 2 2.08 17.53 3.77
N PRO A 3 1.69 16.36 3.21
CA PRO A 3 1.85 15.08 3.88
C PRO A 3 3.33 14.71 4.03
N VAL A 4 3.66 14.01 5.13
CA VAL A 4 5.01 13.52 5.40
C VAL A 4 4.97 12.03 5.71
N GLU A 5 5.61 11.24 4.85
CA GLU A 5 5.74 9.79 5.00
C GLU A 5 7.05 9.46 5.76
N TYR A 6 6.94 8.77 6.89
CA TYR A 6 8.08 8.45 7.75
C TYR A 6 8.63 7.06 7.45
N LYS A 7 9.92 6.98 7.09
CA LYS A 7 10.60 5.71 6.80
C LYS A 7 11.72 5.42 7.78
N HIS A 8 11.63 4.24 8.40
CA HIS A 8 12.70 3.62 9.17
C HIS A 8 13.52 2.70 8.26
N GLY A 9 14.85 2.73 8.40
CA GLY A 9 15.78 1.91 7.61
C GLY A 9 16.69 2.73 6.68
N PRO A 10 17.67 2.07 6.04
CA PRO A 10 18.58 2.72 5.10
C PRO A 10 17.81 3.29 3.92
N LYS A 11 18.24 4.46 3.44
CA LYS A 11 17.64 5.10 2.28
C LYS A 11 17.76 4.17 1.08
N ARG A 12 16.62 3.78 0.53
CA ARG A 12 16.56 3.18 -0.79
C ARG A 12 15.58 4.01 -1.61
N LYS A 13 15.99 4.48 -2.80
CA LYS A 13 15.09 5.17 -3.72
C LYS A 13 14.25 4.10 -4.41
N TRP A 14 13.14 3.73 -3.80
CA TRP A 14 12.19 2.82 -4.42
C TRP A 14 10.92 3.59 -4.72
N LEU A 15 10.37 3.30 -5.88
CA LEU A 15 9.17 3.93 -6.41
C LEU A 15 7.93 3.67 -5.54
N ASN A 16 7.98 2.67 -4.65
CA ASN A 16 6.89 2.38 -3.72
C ASN A 16 6.69 3.50 -2.69
N ASP A 17 7.75 4.15 -2.21
CA ASP A 17 7.61 5.20 -1.20
C ASP A 17 6.90 6.43 -1.80
N ASP A 18 7.22 6.74 -3.06
CA ASP A 18 6.60 7.84 -3.81
C ASP A 18 5.12 7.52 -4.07
N LEU A 19 4.80 6.28 -4.44
CA LEU A 19 3.41 5.83 -4.61
C LEU A 19 2.61 5.86 -3.29
N GLN A 20 3.22 5.50 -2.17
CA GLN A 20 2.54 5.56 -0.86
C GLN A 20 2.20 7.00 -0.47
N LEU A 21 3.16 7.92 -0.61
CA LEU A 21 2.93 9.33 -0.34
C LEU A 21 1.88 9.93 -1.29
N ALA A 22 1.91 9.56 -2.57
CA ALA A 22 0.90 10.02 -3.53
C ALA A 22 -0.49 9.47 -3.25
N GLY A 23 -0.61 8.21 -2.82
CA GLY A 23 -1.89 7.65 -2.38
C GLY A 23 -2.44 8.39 -1.16
N GLN A 24 -1.58 8.75 -0.20
CA GLN A 24 -1.98 9.59 0.92
C GLN A 24 -2.44 10.98 0.46
N ALA A 25 -1.72 11.60 -0.48
CA ALA A 25 -2.11 12.91 -1.03
C ALA A 25 -3.49 12.86 -1.70
N LEU A 26 -3.76 11.85 -2.54
CA LEU A 26 -5.06 11.65 -3.18
C LEU A 26 -6.20 11.50 -2.16
N CYS A 27 -6.02 10.67 -1.14
CA CYS A 27 -7.01 10.53 -0.07
C CYS A 27 -7.32 11.87 0.62
N LEU A 28 -6.30 12.70 0.87
CA LEU A 28 -6.48 14.00 1.49
C LEU A 28 -7.18 15.01 0.56
N GLU A 29 -6.87 14.98 -0.74
CA GLU A 29 -7.54 15.79 -1.75
C GLU A 29 -9.04 15.47 -1.79
N GLU A 30 -9.40 14.18 -1.80
CA GLU A 30 -10.79 13.71 -1.79
C GLU A 30 -11.52 14.08 -0.50
N MET A 31 -10.90 13.85 0.67
CA MET A 31 -11.51 14.11 1.98
C MET A 31 -11.74 15.59 2.24
N LEU A 32 -10.86 16.47 1.74
CA LEU A 32 -10.83 17.88 2.11
C LEU A 32 -11.19 18.82 0.95
N ALA A 33 -11.43 18.30 -0.25
CA ALA A 33 -11.67 19.07 -1.48
C ALA A 33 -10.59 20.15 -1.74
N ARG A 34 -9.31 19.83 -1.47
CA ARG A 34 -8.18 20.77 -1.59
C ARG A 34 -6.96 20.08 -2.19
N LEU A 35 -6.32 20.74 -3.16
CA LEU A 35 -5.11 20.22 -3.81
C LEU A 35 -3.93 20.01 -2.85
N VAL A 36 -3.17 18.94 -3.10
CA VAL A 36 -1.95 18.52 -2.41
C VAL A 36 -0.85 18.30 -3.46
N PRO A 37 -0.22 19.39 -3.95
CA PRO A 37 0.71 19.32 -5.08
C PRO A 37 2.05 18.65 -4.74
N CYS A 38 2.40 18.54 -3.46
CA CYS A 38 3.65 17.95 -3.01
C CYS A 38 3.57 17.44 -1.57
N GLY A 39 4.51 16.57 -1.21
CA GLY A 39 4.75 16.10 0.15
C GLY A 39 6.22 15.77 0.36
N ALA A 40 6.56 15.14 1.48
CA ALA A 40 7.93 14.68 1.73
C ALA A 40 8.00 13.26 2.27
N ILE A 41 9.09 12.58 1.94
CA ILE A 41 9.51 11.36 2.63
C ILE A 41 10.63 11.73 3.59
N TYR A 42 10.45 11.42 4.88
CA TYR A 42 11.44 11.62 5.93
C TYR A 42 12.09 10.30 6.31
N HIS A 43 13.41 10.19 6.09
CA HIS A 43 14.18 9.02 6.50
C HIS A 43 14.79 9.26 7.87
N VAL A 44 14.28 8.56 8.89
CA VAL A 44 14.67 8.76 10.30
C VAL A 44 16.16 8.47 10.53
N SER A 45 16.69 7.43 9.89
CA SER A 45 18.09 7.00 10.00
C SER A 45 19.09 8.08 9.57
N SER A 46 18.77 8.82 8.50
CA SER A 46 19.61 9.90 7.96
C SER A 46 19.17 11.30 8.40
N ARG A 47 18.01 11.41 9.05
CA ARG A 47 17.32 12.68 9.38
C ARG A 47 17.13 13.62 8.19
N ARG A 48 16.99 13.08 6.97
CA ARG A 48 16.82 13.87 5.74
C ARG A 48 15.40 13.75 5.19
N ARG A 49 14.93 14.84 4.59
CA ARG A 49 13.69 14.92 3.81
C ARG A 49 13.99 14.86 2.32
N ARG A 50 13.13 14.18 1.57
CA ARG A 50 13.06 14.25 0.10
C ARG A 50 11.67 14.71 -0.27
N GLN A 51 11.57 15.88 -0.87
CA GLN A 51 10.31 16.38 -1.41
C GLN A 51 9.92 15.57 -2.66
N ILE A 52 8.63 15.31 -2.80
CA ILE A 52 8.02 14.63 -3.94
C ILE A 52 6.90 15.52 -4.45
N GLU A 53 6.91 15.78 -5.76
CA GLU A 53 5.79 16.40 -6.45
C GLU A 53 4.75 15.32 -6.76
N ILE A 54 3.48 15.62 -6.47
CA ILE A 54 2.36 14.73 -6.78
C ILE A 54 1.96 15.00 -8.22
N THR A 55 2.66 14.34 -9.14
CA THR A 55 2.40 14.49 -10.59
C THR A 55 1.19 13.66 -11.02
N ALA A 56 0.56 14.05 -12.14
CA ALA A 56 -0.52 13.28 -12.74
C ALA A 56 -0.11 11.83 -13.05
N GLU A 57 1.14 11.61 -13.45
CA GLU A 57 1.68 10.26 -13.68
C GLU A 57 1.73 9.45 -12.38
N LEU A 58 2.12 10.08 -11.27
CA LEU A 58 2.17 9.40 -9.98
C LEU A 58 0.76 9.07 -9.46
N GLN A 59 -0.20 9.98 -9.67
CA GLN A 59 -1.62 9.75 -9.36
C GLN A 59 -2.19 8.58 -10.17
N ARG A 60 -1.99 8.58 -11.50
CA ARG A 60 -2.41 7.49 -12.40
C ARG A 60 -1.87 6.13 -11.94
N ARG A 61 -0.58 6.08 -11.58
CA ARG A 61 0.04 4.83 -11.11
C ARG A 61 -0.53 4.36 -9.77
N VAL A 62 -0.93 5.27 -8.88
CA VAL A 62 -1.66 4.91 -7.65
C VAL A 62 -3.02 4.30 -8.00
N GLU A 63 -3.79 4.94 -8.87
CA GLU A 63 -5.11 4.46 -9.29
C GLU A 63 -5.03 3.06 -9.92
N GLU A 64 -4.11 2.85 -10.85
CA GLU A 64 -3.86 1.56 -11.50
C GLU A 64 -3.45 0.49 -10.50
N THR A 65 -2.54 0.83 -9.58
CA THR A 65 -2.09 -0.09 -8.53
C THR A 65 -3.25 -0.47 -7.61
N ALA A 66 -4.05 0.51 -7.20
CA ALA A 66 -5.20 0.29 -6.34
C ALA A 66 -6.28 -0.55 -7.04
N ALA A 67 -6.55 -0.31 -8.33
CA ALA A 67 -7.46 -1.12 -9.13
C ALA A 67 -6.99 -2.58 -9.24
N THR A 68 -5.69 -2.78 -9.50
CA THR A 68 -5.09 -4.10 -9.60
C THR A 68 -5.18 -4.86 -8.27
N ILE A 69 -4.89 -4.20 -7.15
CA ILE A 69 -5.05 -4.78 -5.80
C ILE A 69 -6.52 -5.12 -5.52
N ARG A 70 -7.46 -4.22 -5.83
CA ARG A 70 -8.90 -4.49 -5.65
C ARG A 70 -9.37 -5.70 -6.46
N ALA A 71 -8.89 -5.86 -7.69
CA ALA A 71 -9.20 -7.03 -8.52
C ALA A 71 -8.67 -8.33 -7.90
N MET A 72 -7.46 -8.33 -7.33
CA MET A 72 -6.92 -9.50 -6.60
C MET A 72 -7.75 -9.83 -5.35
N VAL A 73 -8.10 -8.80 -4.57
CA VAL A 73 -8.92 -8.99 -3.36
C VAL A 73 -10.30 -9.54 -3.71
N HIS A 74 -10.91 -9.05 -4.79
CA HIS A 74 -12.23 -9.49 -5.22
C HIS A 74 -12.23 -10.90 -5.82
N SER A 75 -11.23 -11.23 -6.65
CA SER A 75 -11.12 -12.56 -7.26
C SER A 75 -10.58 -13.63 -6.30
N GLY A 76 -9.89 -13.23 -5.23
CA GLY A 76 -9.16 -14.14 -4.35
C GLY A 76 -7.92 -14.77 -4.99
N VAL A 77 -7.55 -14.32 -6.20
CA VAL A 77 -6.39 -14.82 -6.95
C VAL A 77 -5.21 -13.88 -6.69
N LEU A 78 -4.14 -14.44 -6.12
CA LEU A 78 -2.89 -13.73 -5.88
C LEU A 78 -1.87 -14.05 -6.99
N PRO A 79 -0.97 -13.11 -7.33
CA PRO A 79 0.15 -13.42 -8.20
C PRO A 79 1.02 -14.55 -7.59
N PRO A 80 1.71 -15.32 -8.44
CA PRO A 80 2.61 -16.36 -7.96
C PRO A 80 3.67 -15.76 -7.02
N PRO A 81 4.12 -16.53 -6.00
CA PRO A 81 5.11 -16.04 -5.06
C PRO A 81 6.41 -15.68 -5.79
N LEU A 82 6.91 -14.47 -5.54
CA LEU A 82 8.22 -14.02 -6.00
C LEU A 82 9.29 -14.72 -5.16
N ASN A 83 9.88 -15.81 -5.65
CA ASN A 83 10.88 -16.60 -4.91
C ASN A 83 12.25 -15.90 -4.86
N ASP A 84 12.34 -14.80 -4.12
CA ASP A 84 13.57 -14.03 -3.95
C ASP A 84 13.99 -13.90 -2.48
N ALA A 85 15.04 -13.11 -2.23
CA ALA A 85 15.61 -12.88 -0.91
C ALA A 85 14.59 -12.41 0.16
N ARG A 86 13.44 -11.84 -0.26
CA ARG A 86 12.36 -11.36 0.61
C ARG A 86 11.49 -12.49 1.18
N CYS A 87 11.53 -13.69 0.60
CA CYS A 87 10.78 -14.85 1.09
C CYS A 87 11.39 -15.53 2.31
N ARG A 88 12.63 -15.20 2.70
CA ARG A 88 13.28 -15.73 3.90
C ARG A 88 12.66 -15.10 5.16
N GLY A 89 11.57 -15.71 5.65
CA GLY A 89 10.89 -15.31 6.89
C GLY A 89 9.42 -14.91 6.74
N ALA A 90 8.84 -14.96 5.54
CA ALA A 90 7.42 -14.68 5.34
C ALA A 90 6.55 -15.88 5.76
N GLN A 91 5.60 -15.69 6.70
CA GLN A 91 4.74 -16.77 7.21
C GLN A 91 3.86 -17.46 6.17
N ARG A 92 3.66 -16.89 4.98
CA ARG A 92 2.73 -17.44 3.98
C ARG A 92 3.12 -17.08 2.54
N CYS A 93 4.18 -17.72 2.05
CA CYS A 93 4.44 -17.86 0.62
C CYS A 93 4.32 -19.34 0.28
N THR A 94 3.09 -19.87 0.14
CA THR A 94 2.92 -21.27 -0.27
C THR A 94 3.11 -21.37 -1.77
N SER A 95 4.28 -21.85 -2.19
CA SER A 95 4.50 -22.36 -3.53
C SER A 95 3.69 -23.64 -3.70
N GLY A 96 2.53 -23.58 -4.37
CA GLY A 96 1.81 -24.74 -4.88
C GLY A 96 1.38 -25.79 -3.84
N GLY A 97 0.09 -25.84 -3.52
CA GLY A 97 -0.53 -26.93 -2.76
C GLY A 97 -1.71 -26.40 -1.95
N GLU A 98 -2.86 -27.06 -2.07
CA GLU A 98 -4.14 -26.73 -1.44
C GLU A 98 -4.01 -26.31 0.04
N GLY A 99 -3.89 -25.01 0.27
CA GLY A 99 -3.96 -24.42 1.60
C GLY A 99 -5.42 -24.27 2.00
N SER A 100 -5.94 -25.26 2.74
CA SER A 100 -7.22 -25.28 3.46
C SER A 100 -7.93 -23.91 3.53
N ARG A 101 -9.03 -23.79 2.79
CA ARG A 101 -10.00 -22.71 2.90
C ARG A 101 -10.60 -22.71 4.31
N ARG A 102 -9.94 -22.05 5.26
CA ARG A 102 -10.65 -21.59 6.47
C ARG A 102 -11.49 -20.40 6.06
N THR A 103 -12.81 -20.61 6.00
CA THR A 103 -13.80 -19.57 5.72
C THR A 103 -13.64 -18.41 6.71
N LEU A 104 -13.96 -17.19 6.27
CA LEU A 104 -13.87 -15.97 7.09
C LEU A 104 -14.59 -16.09 8.45
N GLU A 105 -15.58 -16.97 8.56
CA GLU A 105 -16.31 -17.29 9.80
C GLU A 105 -15.40 -17.82 10.91
N GLN A 106 -14.34 -18.56 10.58
CA GLN A 106 -13.47 -19.19 11.58
C GLN A 106 -12.50 -18.23 12.27
N ARG A 107 -12.50 -16.94 11.89
CA ARG A 107 -11.68 -15.89 12.50
C ARG A 107 -12.48 -14.94 13.40
N GLY A 108 -13.75 -15.22 13.66
CA GLY A 108 -14.59 -14.41 14.56
C GLY A 108 -14.84 -12.99 14.04
N TRP A 109 -14.73 -12.75 12.74
CA TRP A 109 -15.09 -11.46 12.15
C TRP A 109 -16.59 -11.46 11.87
N PRO A 110 -17.39 -10.55 12.48
CA PRO A 110 -18.83 -10.50 12.24
C PRO A 110 -19.11 -10.24 10.76
N SER A 111 -19.97 -11.05 10.15
CA SER A 111 -20.35 -10.94 8.73
C SER A 111 -21.24 -9.73 8.43
N ASP A 112 -21.62 -8.97 9.45
CA ASP A 112 -22.50 -7.82 9.30
C ASP A 112 -21.71 -6.51 9.17
N ARG A 113 -21.75 -5.91 7.98
CA ARG A 113 -21.10 -4.64 7.63
C ARG A 113 -21.86 -3.40 8.16
N ARG A 114 -22.89 -3.56 9.00
CA ARG A 114 -23.61 -2.43 9.61
C ARG A 114 -23.10 -1.99 10.98
N ALA A 115 -22.12 -2.67 11.58
CA ALA A 115 -21.59 -2.33 12.90
C ALA A 115 -20.30 -1.48 12.90
N ALA A 116 -19.95 -0.87 11.76
CA ALA A 116 -18.74 -0.04 11.60
C ALA A 116 -19.06 1.45 11.35
N LEU A 117 -20.18 1.93 11.87
CA LEU A 117 -20.54 3.35 11.99
C LEU A 117 -20.99 3.64 13.43
#